data_AF-A0A8T3AHM5-F1
#
_entry.id   AF-A0A8T3AHM5-F1
#
_cell.length_a   1.000
_cell.length_b   1.000
_cell.length_c   1.000
_cell.angle_alpha   90.00
_cell.angle_beta   90.00
_cell.angle_gamma   90.00
#
_symmetry.space_group_name_H-M   'P 1'
#
loop_
_entity.id
_entity.type
_entity.pdbx_description
1 polymer ?
#
loop_
_entity_poly.entity_id
_entity_poly.type
_entity_poly.pdbx_seq_one_letter_code
_entity_poly.pdbx_strand_id
1 'polypeptide(L)'
;MAIPSFHLNLLTSPIKSSSPPNRKPNLSHAMASLLLLAAVLTAISPTAVSATTNSTDFISRSCSVTLYPNLCYTSLKHYATTVKQSPLTVAIAAADVSLVKIKDAVLQAAVLRRGSTGRASAALRDCVDLLRTAAHLTKQSVAATQKLGLAAQSGGSSFAWEASNAQTWMSAALTNEDTCIDGFHDFRGGAGSSVKRFLAKVGRVEKYTSNALALLSALVDG
;
A
#
# COMPACT_ATOMS: atom_id res chain seq x y z
N MET A 1 -2.44 -0.39 -33.19
CA MET A 1 -3.24 0.26 -32.12
C MET A 1 -2.62 1.62 -31.88
N ALA A 2 -3.05 2.60 -32.67
CA ALA A 2 -2.40 3.91 -32.78
C ALA A 2 -3.30 4.97 -32.15
N ILE A 3 -2.69 5.81 -31.33
CA ILE A 3 -3.24 7.04 -30.76
C ILE A 3 -3.23 8.10 -31.87
N PRO A 4 -4.30 8.88 -32.08
CA PRO A 4 -4.18 10.15 -32.77
C PRO A 4 -4.27 11.31 -31.78
N SER A 5 -3.21 12.11 -31.83
CA SER A 5 -3.10 13.46 -31.29
C SER A 5 -4.12 14.39 -31.94
N PHE A 6 -4.82 15.20 -31.14
CA PHE A 6 -5.63 16.30 -31.63
C PHE A 6 -4.74 17.51 -31.94
N HIS A 7 -4.67 17.87 -33.23
CA HIS A 7 -4.21 19.17 -33.70
C HIS A 7 -5.36 20.19 -33.59
N LEU A 8 -5.09 21.33 -32.95
CA LEU A 8 -5.96 22.50 -32.97
C LEU A 8 -5.91 23.14 -34.36
N ASN A 9 -7.04 23.24 -35.04
CA ASN A 9 -7.25 24.21 -36.11
C ASN A 9 -8.30 25.22 -35.63
N LEU A 10 -7.84 26.44 -35.39
CA LEU A 10 -8.71 27.61 -35.20
C LEU A 10 -9.34 27.97 -36.54
N LEU A 11 -10.67 27.89 -36.61
CA LEU A 11 -11.45 28.66 -37.57
C LEU A 11 -12.16 29.78 -36.80
N THR A 12 -11.70 30.99 -37.06
CA THR A 12 -12.27 32.25 -36.62
C THR A 12 -13.64 32.45 -37.28
N SER A 13 -14.70 32.46 -36.47
CA SER A 13 -15.99 33.05 -36.86
C SER A 13 -16.18 34.38 -36.14
N PRO A 14 -16.79 35.40 -36.78
CA PRO A 14 -16.90 36.72 -36.19
C PRO A 14 -17.87 36.71 -35.00
N ILE A 15 -17.39 37.19 -33.86
CA ILE A 15 -18.20 37.38 -32.65
C ILE A 15 -19.18 38.52 -32.94
N LYS A 16 -20.44 38.18 -33.19
CA LYS A 16 -21.54 39.14 -33.17
C LYS A 16 -21.76 39.54 -31.71
N SER A 17 -21.36 40.77 -31.35
CA SER A 17 -21.66 41.36 -30.05
C SER A 17 -23.17 41.53 -29.91
N SER A 18 -23.82 40.56 -29.26
CA SER A 18 -25.14 40.73 -28.69
C SER A 18 -24.96 41.15 -27.24
N SER A 19 -25.41 42.35 -26.89
CA SER A 19 -25.52 42.80 -25.50
C SER A 19 -26.25 41.73 -24.68
N PRO A 20 -25.76 41.37 -23.47
CA PRO A 20 -26.45 40.40 -22.65
C PRO A 20 -27.81 41.00 -22.27
N PRO A 21 -28.90 40.21 -22.30
CA PRO A 21 -30.14 40.65 -21.70
C PRO A 21 -29.87 40.93 -20.22
N ASN A 22 -30.22 42.14 -19.78
CA ASN A 22 -30.14 42.56 -18.39
C ASN A 22 -31.17 41.77 -17.58
N ARG A 23 -30.83 40.51 -17.28
CA ARG A 23 -31.65 39.62 -16.48
C ARG A 23 -31.22 39.81 -15.03
N LYS A 24 -32.04 40.57 -14.30
CA LYS A 24 -31.93 40.68 -12.84
C LYS A 24 -31.83 39.24 -12.28
N PRO A 25 -30.77 38.91 -11.51
CA PRO A 25 -30.66 37.58 -10.92
C PRO A 25 -31.90 37.33 -10.08
N ASN A 26 -32.65 36.30 -10.44
CA ASN A 26 -33.85 35.93 -9.71
C ASN A 26 -33.39 35.43 -8.33
N LEU A 27 -33.72 36.18 -7.28
CA LEU A 27 -33.32 35.91 -5.90
C LEU A 27 -33.65 34.47 -5.48
N SER A 28 -34.68 33.86 -6.09
CA SER A 28 -35.04 32.46 -5.88
C SER A 28 -33.99 31.44 -6.37
N HIS A 29 -33.30 31.71 -7.49
CA HIS A 29 -32.30 30.79 -8.05
C HIS A 29 -30.98 30.86 -7.31
N ALA A 30 -30.58 32.06 -6.86
CA ALA A 30 -29.40 32.26 -6.03
C ALA A 30 -29.58 31.56 -4.65
N MET A 31 -30.77 31.64 -4.07
CA MET A 31 -31.11 30.96 -2.82
C MET A 31 -31.14 29.43 -2.97
N ALA A 32 -31.71 28.90 -4.06
CA ALA A 32 -31.75 27.46 -4.32
C ALA A 32 -30.34 26.86 -4.52
N SER A 33 -29.45 27.58 -5.21
CA SER A 33 -28.06 27.14 -5.41
C SER A 33 -27.22 27.22 -4.13
N LEU A 34 -27.50 28.18 -3.24
CA LEU A 34 -26.85 28.31 -1.93
C LEU A 34 -27.35 27.26 -0.92
N LEU A 35 -28.63 26.91 -0.99
CA LEU A 35 -29.25 25.82 -0.19
C LEU A 35 -28.70 24.44 -0.58
N LEU A 36 -28.45 24.19 -1.88
CA LEU A 36 -27.82 22.96 -2.35
C LEU A 36 -26.36 22.83 -1.89
N LEU A 37 -25.60 23.93 -1.86
CA LEU A 37 -24.23 23.93 -1.37
C LEU A 37 -24.16 23.73 0.16
N ALA A 38 -25.10 24.33 0.90
CA ALA A 38 -25.24 24.13 2.34
C ALA A 38 -25.64 22.69 2.70
N ALA A 39 -26.52 22.05 1.90
CA ALA A 39 -26.91 20.65 2.09
C ALA A 39 -25.76 19.66 1.89
N VAL A 40 -24.82 19.95 0.97
CA VAL A 40 -23.61 19.14 0.75
C VAL A 40 -22.61 19.29 1.91
N LEU A 41 -22.51 20.48 2.53
CA LEU A 41 -21.67 20.70 3.71
C LEU A 41 -22.21 20.02 4.97
N THR A 42 -23.52 19.80 5.08
CA THR A 42 -24.15 19.07 6.20
C THR A 42 -24.08 17.55 6.10
N ALA A 43 -23.62 16.99 4.98
CA ALA A 43 -23.51 15.54 4.79
C ALA A 43 -22.27 14.92 5.47
N ILE A 44 -21.38 15.74 6.05
CA ILE A 44 -20.24 15.26 6.82
C ILE A 44 -20.70 15.03 8.26
N SER A 45 -21.20 13.82 8.55
CA SER A 45 -21.59 13.42 9.90
C SER A 45 -20.41 13.54 10.87
N PRO A 46 -20.51 14.30 11.99
CA PRO A 46 -19.44 14.43 12.97
C PRO A 46 -19.02 13.09 13.60
N THR A 47 -19.91 12.10 13.61
CA THR A 47 -19.64 10.73 14.05
C THR A 47 -18.63 9.99 13.17
N ALA A 48 -18.67 10.20 11.85
CA ALA A 48 -17.76 9.55 10.90
C ALA A 48 -16.35 10.14 10.98
N VAL A 49 -16.25 11.46 11.20
CA VAL A 49 -14.97 12.16 11.40
C VAL A 49 -14.31 11.66 12.69
N SER A 50 -15.04 11.66 13.82
CA SER A 50 -14.51 11.19 15.12
C SER A 50 -14.09 9.71 15.11
N ALA A 51 -14.86 8.83 14.44
CA ALA A 51 -14.51 7.41 14.31
C ALA A 51 -13.22 7.21 13.48
N THR A 52 -13.04 8.01 12.43
CA THR A 52 -11.83 7.96 11.59
C THR A 52 -10.59 8.45 12.34
N THR A 53 -10.69 9.55 13.10
CA THR A 53 -9.61 10.06 13.95
C THR A 53 -9.17 9.03 14.99
N ASN A 54 -10.14 8.39 15.66
CA ASN A 54 -9.86 7.34 16.63
C ASN A 54 -9.13 6.14 15.97
N SER A 55 -9.54 5.75 14.76
CA SER A 55 -8.85 4.70 13.96
C SER A 55 -7.45 5.07 13.53
N THR A 56 -7.18 6.31 13.13
CA THR A 56 -5.82 6.73 12.81
C THR A 56 -4.91 6.77 14.04
N ASP A 57 -5.44 7.17 15.20
CA ASP A 57 -4.70 7.17 16.47
C ASP A 57 -4.41 5.75 16.95
N PHE A 58 -5.34 4.82 16.73
CA PHE A 58 -5.11 3.40 16.98
C PHE A 58 -4.02 2.83 16.10
N ILE A 59 -4.06 3.08 14.78
CA ILE A 59 -2.98 2.67 13.87
C ILE A 59 -1.64 3.24 14.33
N SER A 60 -1.61 4.52 14.73
CA SER A 60 -0.39 5.15 15.24
C SER A 60 0.16 4.43 16.46
N ARG A 61 -0.68 4.05 17.42
CA ARG A 61 -0.30 3.28 18.61
C ARG A 61 0.15 1.85 18.24
N SER A 62 -0.57 1.15 17.36
CA SER A 62 -0.14 -0.17 16.90
C SER A 62 1.22 -0.11 16.21
N CYS A 63 1.49 0.93 15.41
CA CYS A 63 2.76 1.10 14.72
C CYS A 63 3.94 1.45 15.63
N SER A 64 3.71 1.89 16.88
CA SER A 64 4.80 2.31 17.77
C SER A 64 5.69 1.17 18.24
N VAL A 65 5.23 -0.08 18.15
CA VAL A 65 6.03 -1.28 18.48
C VAL A 65 6.91 -1.75 17.32
N THR A 66 6.78 -1.11 16.14
CA THR A 66 7.51 -1.53 14.93
C THR A 66 8.84 -0.80 14.80
N LEU A 67 9.80 -1.42 14.10
CA LEU A 67 11.11 -0.81 13.83
C LEU A 67 11.02 0.42 12.90
N TYR A 68 10.00 0.48 12.03
CA TYR A 68 9.79 1.58 11.09
C TYR A 68 8.41 2.23 11.30
N PRO A 69 8.17 2.91 12.44
CA PRO A 69 6.84 3.36 12.86
C PRO A 69 6.21 4.36 11.88
N ASN A 70 7.00 5.31 11.36
CA ASN A 70 6.52 6.27 10.37
C ASN A 70 6.10 5.59 9.07
N LEU A 71 6.86 4.59 8.61
CA LEU A 71 6.50 3.84 7.40
C LEU A 71 5.23 3.01 7.62
N CYS A 72 5.13 2.36 8.78
CA CYS A 72 3.95 1.62 9.21
C CYS A 72 2.70 2.52 9.16
N TYR A 73 2.72 3.63 9.90
CA TYR A 73 1.58 4.54 9.99
C TYR A 73 1.19 5.11 8.63
N THR A 74 2.15 5.62 7.86
CA THR A 74 1.87 6.24 6.56
C THR A 74 1.30 5.24 5.55
N SER A 75 1.68 3.96 5.63
CA SER A 75 1.07 2.92 4.79
C SER A 75 -0.31 2.47 5.26
N LEU A 76 -0.60 2.56 6.56
CA LEU A 76 -1.82 1.99 7.14
C LEU A 76 -2.93 3.02 7.39
N LYS A 77 -2.63 4.32 7.48
CA LYS A 77 -3.63 5.36 7.80
C LYS A 77 -4.83 5.37 6.84
N HIS A 78 -4.66 4.94 5.59
CA HIS A 78 -5.75 4.84 4.60
C HIS A 78 -6.69 3.65 4.85
N TYR A 79 -6.30 2.72 5.73
CA TYR A 79 -7.10 1.58 6.17
C TYR A 79 -7.88 1.87 7.47
N ALA A 80 -7.90 3.11 7.96
CA ALA A 80 -8.55 3.53 9.21
C ALA A 80 -10.02 3.06 9.32
N THR A 81 -10.77 3.09 8.22
CA THR A 81 -12.17 2.64 8.18
C THR A 81 -12.31 1.12 8.23
N THR A 82 -11.28 0.39 7.80
CA THR A 82 -11.24 -1.08 7.74
C THR A 82 -10.78 -1.69 9.06
N VAL A 83 -9.81 -1.07 9.73
CA VAL A 83 -9.17 -1.66 10.93
C VAL A 83 -10.04 -1.65 12.18
N LYS A 84 -11.03 -0.74 12.28
CA LYS A 84 -12.03 -0.72 13.37
C LYS A 84 -11.47 -1.02 14.78
N GLN A 85 -10.32 -0.43 15.14
CA GLN A 85 -9.65 -0.64 16.44
C GLN A 85 -9.21 -2.09 16.75
N SER A 86 -9.01 -2.96 15.76
CA SER A 86 -8.62 -4.36 15.98
C SER A 86 -7.14 -4.60 15.65
N PRO A 87 -6.30 -5.05 16.62
CA PRO A 87 -4.90 -5.39 16.36
C PRO A 87 -4.75 -6.42 15.25
N LEU A 88 -5.62 -7.44 15.24
CA LEU A 88 -5.65 -8.47 14.21
C LEU A 88 -5.82 -7.89 12.81
N THR A 89 -6.78 -6.98 12.64
CA THR A 89 -7.02 -6.36 11.32
C THR A 89 -5.89 -5.42 10.90
N VAL A 90 -5.21 -4.76 11.85
CA VAL A 90 -4.01 -3.95 11.57
C VAL A 90 -2.87 -4.84 11.08
N ALA A 91 -2.64 -5.98 11.72
CA ALA A 91 -1.62 -6.94 11.30
C ALA A 91 -1.92 -7.54 9.92
N ILE A 92 -3.18 -7.90 9.63
CA ILE A 92 -3.61 -8.35 8.30
C ILE A 92 -3.37 -7.26 7.26
N ALA A 93 -3.78 -6.02 7.53
CA ALA A 93 -3.58 -4.90 6.61
C ALA A 93 -2.09 -4.64 6.33
N ALA A 94 -1.23 -4.75 7.35
CA ALA A 94 0.22 -4.60 7.18
C ALA A 94 0.82 -5.72 6.32
N ALA A 95 0.40 -6.97 6.54
CA ALA A 95 0.82 -8.11 5.75
C ALA A 95 0.35 -8.00 4.28
N ASP A 96 -0.88 -7.52 4.03
CA ASP A 96 -1.38 -7.25 2.68
C ASP A 96 -0.61 -6.12 1.99
N VAL A 97 -0.28 -5.04 2.71
CA VAL A 97 0.58 -3.96 2.20
C VAL A 97 1.94 -4.52 1.80
N SER A 98 2.59 -5.33 2.66
CA SER A 98 3.86 -6.00 2.33
C SER A 98 3.71 -6.84 1.05
N LEU A 99 2.68 -7.69 0.95
CA LEU A 99 2.43 -8.53 -0.22
C LEU A 99 2.31 -7.72 -1.53
N VAL A 100 1.60 -6.59 -1.50
CA VAL A 100 1.49 -5.69 -2.66
C VAL A 100 2.86 -5.14 -3.05
N LYS A 101 3.66 -4.68 -2.06
CA LYS A 101 5.00 -4.12 -2.31
C LYS A 101 6.00 -5.14 -2.83
N ILE A 102 5.93 -6.38 -2.35
CA ILE A 102 6.74 -7.50 -2.89
C ILE A 102 6.35 -7.76 -4.34
N LYS A 103 5.06 -7.87 -4.66
CA LYS A 103 4.60 -8.06 -6.05
C LYS A 103 5.04 -6.94 -6.98
N ASP A 104 4.97 -5.68 -6.52
CA ASP A 104 5.48 -4.53 -7.26
C ASP A 104 7.00 -4.61 -7.50
N ALA A 105 7.76 -5.20 -6.58
CA ALA A 105 9.18 -5.45 -6.75
C ALA A 105 9.46 -6.59 -7.74
N VAL A 106 8.69 -7.70 -7.69
CA VAL A 106 8.76 -8.79 -8.66
C VAL A 106 8.60 -8.28 -10.10
N LEU A 107 7.56 -7.47 -10.33
CA LEU A 107 7.28 -6.91 -11.66
C LEU A 107 8.43 -6.02 -12.15
N GLN A 108 8.95 -5.17 -11.27
CA GLN A 108 10.06 -4.29 -11.62
C GLN A 108 11.35 -5.06 -11.91
N ALA A 109 11.67 -6.08 -11.11
CA ALA A 109 12.82 -6.95 -11.35
C ALA A 109 12.69 -7.65 -12.71
N ALA A 110 11.51 -8.15 -13.04
CA ALA A 110 11.23 -8.79 -14.34
C ALA A 110 11.37 -7.82 -15.52
N VAL A 111 10.97 -6.56 -15.37
CA VAL A 111 11.17 -5.51 -16.39
C VAL A 111 12.65 -5.20 -16.57
N LEU A 112 13.39 -4.97 -15.48
CA LEU A 112 14.83 -4.68 -15.53
C LEU A 112 15.62 -5.82 -16.17
N ARG A 113 15.21 -7.06 -15.89
CA ARG A 113 15.83 -8.27 -16.43
C ARG A 113 15.76 -8.33 -17.96
N ARG A 114 14.64 -7.90 -18.55
CA ARG A 114 14.45 -7.86 -20.02
C ARG A 114 15.41 -6.89 -20.70
N GLY A 115 15.79 -5.81 -20.01
CA GLY A 115 16.75 -4.81 -20.50
C GLY A 115 18.19 -5.02 -20.03
N SER A 116 18.49 -6.17 -19.41
CA SER A 116 19.82 -6.46 -18.84
C SER A 116 20.43 -7.70 -19.48
N THR A 117 21.76 -7.73 -19.56
CA THR A 117 22.54 -8.88 -20.03
C THR A 117 23.58 -9.29 -18.98
N GLY A 118 24.27 -10.41 -19.22
CA GLY A 118 25.36 -10.90 -18.36
C GLY A 118 24.96 -11.09 -16.90
N ARG A 119 25.87 -10.71 -15.99
CA ARG A 119 25.72 -10.89 -14.53
C ARG A 119 24.48 -10.17 -13.96
N ALA A 120 24.16 -8.98 -14.46
CA ALA A 120 22.98 -8.24 -14.03
C ALA A 120 21.68 -8.99 -14.37
N SER A 121 21.59 -9.59 -15.56
CA SER A 121 20.42 -10.39 -15.96
C SER A 121 20.28 -11.66 -15.12
N ALA A 122 21.40 -12.29 -14.74
CA ALA A 122 21.41 -13.45 -13.84
C ALA A 122 20.89 -13.09 -12.45
N ALA A 123 21.49 -12.10 -11.78
CA ALA A 123 21.03 -11.67 -10.46
C ALA A 123 19.57 -11.19 -10.46
N LEU A 124 19.10 -10.56 -11.55
CA LEU A 124 17.69 -10.18 -11.70
C LEU A 124 16.75 -11.38 -11.93
N ARG A 125 17.23 -12.50 -12.51
CA ARG A 125 16.46 -13.76 -12.54
C ARG A 125 16.30 -14.30 -11.12
N ASP A 126 17.41 -14.44 -10.41
CA ASP A 126 17.43 -15.02 -9.06
C ASP A 126 16.59 -14.18 -8.11
N CYS A 127 16.72 -12.85 -8.16
CA CYS A 127 15.90 -11.95 -7.38
C CYS A 127 14.40 -12.02 -7.74
N VAL A 128 14.02 -12.23 -9.01
CA VAL A 128 12.61 -12.46 -9.36
C VAL A 128 12.07 -13.70 -8.65
N ASP A 129 12.84 -14.77 -8.59
CA ASP A 129 12.39 -16.03 -7.97
C ASP A 129 12.35 -15.91 -6.44
N LEU A 130 13.36 -15.28 -5.81
CA LEU A 130 13.35 -14.96 -4.38
C LEU A 130 12.14 -14.08 -4.00
N LEU A 131 11.87 -13.01 -4.74
CA LEU A 131 10.73 -12.13 -4.46
C LEU A 131 9.38 -12.81 -4.71
N ARG A 132 9.29 -13.77 -5.65
CA ARG A 132 8.08 -14.60 -5.82
C ARG A 132 7.87 -15.53 -4.64
N THR A 133 8.94 -16.14 -4.14
CA THR A 133 8.92 -16.95 -2.92
C THR A 133 8.49 -16.10 -1.73
N ALA A 134 9.06 -14.90 -1.56
CA ALA A 134 8.63 -13.95 -0.54
C ALA A 134 7.12 -13.64 -0.66
N ALA A 135 6.62 -13.33 -1.86
CA ALA A 135 5.19 -13.07 -2.06
C ALA A 135 4.30 -14.28 -1.73
N HIS A 136 4.76 -15.50 -2.01
CA HIS A 136 4.04 -16.72 -1.66
C HIS A 136 3.98 -16.90 -0.14
N LEU A 137 5.12 -16.76 0.54
CA LEU A 137 5.21 -16.87 2.00
C LEU A 137 4.39 -15.79 2.71
N THR A 138 4.45 -14.53 2.25
CA THR A 138 3.61 -13.45 2.78
C THR A 138 2.13 -13.78 2.61
N LYS A 139 1.72 -14.37 1.47
CA LYS A 139 0.33 -14.81 1.28
C LYS A 139 -0.06 -15.92 2.25
N GLN A 140 0.84 -16.87 2.53
CA GLN A 140 0.60 -17.90 3.56
C GLN A 140 0.46 -17.25 4.95
N SER A 141 1.31 -16.28 5.28
CA SER A 141 1.25 -15.52 6.52
C SER A 141 -0.08 -14.79 6.70
N VAL A 142 -0.58 -14.12 5.65
CA VAL A 142 -1.92 -13.50 5.65
C VAL A 142 -3.00 -14.54 5.95
N ALA A 143 -2.95 -15.70 5.30
CA ALA A 143 -3.95 -16.76 5.49
C ALA A 143 -3.94 -17.34 6.91
N ALA A 144 -2.76 -17.59 7.51
CA ALA A 144 -2.65 -18.00 8.91
C ALA A 144 -3.18 -16.91 9.86
N THR A 145 -2.82 -15.66 9.60
CA THR A 145 -3.28 -14.53 10.42
C THR A 145 -4.80 -14.42 10.40
N GLN A 146 -5.45 -14.56 9.24
CA GLN A 146 -6.91 -14.53 9.13
C GLN A 146 -7.59 -15.63 9.96
N LYS A 147 -6.97 -16.80 10.10
CA LYS A 147 -7.49 -17.89 10.93
C LYS A 147 -7.39 -17.60 12.43
N LEU A 148 -6.53 -16.68 12.87
CA LEU A 148 -6.42 -16.30 14.29
C LEU A 148 -7.75 -15.76 14.83
N GLY A 149 -8.52 -15.02 14.02
CA GLY A 149 -9.84 -14.51 14.45
C GLY A 149 -10.86 -15.63 14.69
N LEU A 150 -10.74 -16.75 13.97
CA LEU A 150 -11.56 -17.94 14.17
C LEU A 150 -11.06 -18.73 15.39
N ALA A 151 -9.74 -18.89 15.52
CA ALA A 151 -9.10 -19.63 16.61
C ALA A 151 -9.20 -18.92 17.97
N ALA A 152 -9.32 -17.58 18.00
CA ALA A 152 -9.52 -16.82 19.22
C ALA A 152 -10.85 -17.18 19.94
N GLN A 153 -11.84 -17.69 19.20
CA GLN A 153 -13.12 -18.13 19.76
C GLN A 153 -13.04 -19.54 20.38
N SER A 154 -12.10 -20.36 19.93
CA SER A 154 -11.89 -21.73 20.41
C SER A 154 -10.72 -21.88 21.40
N GLY A 155 -9.81 -20.89 21.46
CA GLY A 155 -8.68 -20.85 22.39
C GLY A 155 -7.63 -21.95 22.19
N GLY A 156 -6.47 -21.81 22.81
CA GLY A 156 -5.48 -22.89 22.97
C GLY A 156 -4.52 -23.11 21.79
N SER A 157 -4.13 -24.38 21.56
CA SER A 157 -3.03 -24.81 20.66
C SER A 157 -3.20 -24.37 19.20
N SER A 158 -4.44 -24.24 18.72
CA SER A 158 -4.73 -23.80 17.35
C SER A 158 -4.36 -22.33 17.11
N PHE A 159 -4.51 -21.45 18.11
CA PHE A 159 -4.13 -20.04 17.99
C PHE A 159 -2.61 -19.91 17.93
N ALA A 160 -1.91 -20.52 18.88
CA ALA A 160 -0.45 -20.50 18.94
C ALA A 160 0.20 -21.10 17.67
N TRP A 161 -0.40 -22.17 17.12
CA TRP A 161 0.05 -22.79 15.88
C TRP A 161 -0.07 -21.85 14.67
N GLU A 162 -1.24 -21.23 14.46
CA GLU A 162 -1.43 -20.31 13.34
C GLU A 162 -0.57 -19.04 13.50
N ALA A 163 -0.38 -18.55 14.72
CA ALA A 163 0.48 -17.39 14.97
C ALA A 163 1.95 -17.69 14.67
N SER A 164 2.45 -18.86 15.10
CA SER A 164 3.81 -19.33 14.80
C SER A 164 4.03 -19.51 13.29
N ASN A 165 3.06 -20.07 12.57
CA ASN A 165 3.12 -20.17 11.11
C ASN A 165 3.17 -18.80 10.44
N ALA A 166 2.31 -17.87 10.87
CA ALA A 166 2.28 -16.51 10.33
C ALA A 166 3.62 -15.78 10.50
N GLN A 167 4.23 -15.88 11.68
CA GLN A 167 5.54 -15.32 11.98
C GLN A 167 6.64 -15.99 11.16
N THR A 168 6.67 -17.31 11.11
CA THR A 168 7.68 -18.08 10.37
C THR A 168 7.69 -17.71 8.89
N TRP A 169 6.52 -17.68 8.25
CA TRP A 169 6.42 -17.32 6.84
C TRP A 169 6.77 -15.85 6.57
N MET A 170 6.39 -14.93 7.46
CA MET A 170 6.74 -13.52 7.29
C MET A 170 8.26 -13.28 7.48
N SER A 171 8.88 -13.93 8.44
CA SER A 171 10.34 -13.90 8.63
C SER A 171 11.08 -14.49 7.43
N ALA A 172 10.59 -15.61 6.88
CA ALA A 172 11.17 -16.19 5.68
C ALA A 172 10.99 -15.28 4.44
N ALA A 173 9.89 -14.54 4.34
CA ALA A 173 9.71 -13.56 3.28
C ALA A 173 10.77 -12.44 3.36
N LEU A 174 11.03 -11.91 4.56
CA LEU A 174 12.12 -10.95 4.81
C LEU A 174 13.48 -11.49 4.35
N THR A 175 13.82 -12.73 4.73
CA THR A 175 15.11 -13.34 4.33
C THR A 175 15.23 -13.46 2.81
N ASN A 176 14.14 -13.74 2.09
CA ASN A 176 14.17 -13.81 0.63
C ASN A 176 14.36 -12.42 -0.02
N GLU A 177 13.77 -11.37 0.56
CA GLU A 177 13.99 -9.98 0.11
C GLU A 177 15.46 -9.57 0.30
N ASP A 178 16.05 -9.89 1.45
CA ASP A 178 17.45 -9.60 1.81
C ASP A 178 18.42 -10.38 0.91
N THR A 179 18.16 -11.68 0.71
CA THR A 179 18.94 -12.51 -0.22
C THR A 179 18.89 -11.96 -1.66
N CYS A 180 17.75 -11.37 -2.08
CA CYS A 180 17.69 -10.72 -3.39
C CYS A 180 18.67 -9.54 -3.45
N ILE A 181 18.79 -8.73 -2.40
CA ILE A 181 19.71 -7.59 -2.36
C ILE A 181 21.17 -8.08 -2.37
N ASP A 182 21.47 -9.11 -1.58
CA ASP A 182 22.80 -9.70 -1.45
C ASP A 182 23.31 -10.33 -2.75
N GLY A 183 22.42 -10.85 -3.59
CA GLY A 183 22.76 -11.38 -4.92
C GLY A 183 23.41 -10.36 -5.88
N PHE A 184 23.46 -9.08 -5.51
CA PHE A 184 24.11 -8.02 -6.28
C PHE A 184 25.44 -7.53 -5.68
N HIS A 185 25.87 -8.04 -4.52
CA HIS A 185 27.00 -7.51 -3.75
C HIS A 185 28.28 -7.35 -4.60
N ASP A 186 28.64 -8.37 -5.37
CA ASP A 186 29.89 -8.43 -6.15
C ASP A 186 29.99 -7.41 -7.30
N PHE A 187 28.87 -6.81 -7.72
CA PHE A 187 28.88 -5.85 -8.83
C PHE A 187 27.98 -4.63 -8.59
N ARG A 188 27.54 -4.42 -7.35
CA ARG A 188 26.64 -3.31 -6.99
C ARG A 188 27.22 -1.95 -7.36
N GLY A 189 28.54 -1.77 -7.28
CA GLY A 189 29.26 -0.56 -7.69
C GLY A 189 29.12 -0.28 -9.20
N GLY A 190 29.25 -1.32 -10.02
CA GLY A 190 29.09 -1.29 -11.48
C GLY A 190 27.65 -1.44 -11.98
N ALA A 191 26.69 -1.68 -11.08
CA ALA A 191 25.29 -1.79 -11.44
C ALA A 191 24.74 -0.45 -11.98
N GLY A 192 24.01 -0.52 -13.09
CA GLY A 192 23.35 0.66 -13.67
C GLY A 192 22.39 1.33 -12.69
N SER A 193 22.12 2.63 -12.90
CA SER A 193 21.30 3.44 -11.98
C SER A 193 19.91 2.85 -11.71
N SER A 194 19.32 2.17 -12.70
CA SER A 194 18.03 1.49 -12.57
C SER A 194 18.07 0.30 -11.61
N VAL A 195 19.15 -0.49 -11.60
CA VAL A 195 19.33 -1.59 -10.64
C VAL A 195 19.55 -1.04 -9.23
N LYS A 196 20.37 0.01 -9.08
CA LYS A 196 20.58 0.68 -7.77
C LYS A 196 19.26 1.20 -7.17
N ARG A 197 18.42 1.85 -7.98
CA ARG A 197 17.08 2.30 -7.56
C ARG A 197 16.16 1.12 -7.19
N PHE A 198 16.25 0.02 -7.93
CA PHE A 198 15.50 -1.19 -7.62
C PHE A 198 15.93 -1.81 -6.28
N LEU A 199 17.23 -1.94 -6.01
CA LEU A 199 17.70 -2.46 -4.72
C LEU A 199 17.29 -1.56 -3.55
N ALA A 200 17.34 -0.24 -3.72
CA ALA A 200 16.81 0.70 -2.72
C ALA A 200 15.29 0.54 -2.50
N LYS A 201 14.54 0.15 -3.55
CA LYS A 201 13.12 -0.19 -3.41
C LYS A 201 12.95 -1.50 -2.64
N VAL A 202 13.69 -2.56 -2.95
CA VAL A 202 13.62 -3.83 -2.20
C VAL A 202 13.95 -3.60 -0.73
N GLY A 203 14.98 -2.82 -0.42
CA GLY A 203 15.28 -2.43 0.96
C GLY A 203 14.21 -1.56 1.65
N ARG A 204 13.24 -1.02 0.89
CA ARG A 204 12.03 -0.41 1.44
C ARG A 204 10.90 -1.43 1.60
N VAL A 205 10.83 -2.46 0.73
CA VAL A 205 9.92 -3.61 0.86
C VAL A 205 10.19 -4.34 2.18
N GLU A 206 11.45 -4.58 2.51
CA GLU A 206 11.86 -5.20 3.79
C GLU A 206 11.31 -4.48 5.00
N LYS A 207 11.24 -3.15 4.93
CA LYS A 207 10.69 -2.35 6.03
C LYS A 207 9.19 -2.55 6.20
N TYR A 208 8.45 -2.75 5.10
CA TYR A 208 7.03 -3.10 5.17
C TYR A 208 6.84 -4.49 5.76
N THR A 209 7.61 -5.47 5.29
CA THR A 209 7.55 -6.86 5.75
C THR A 209 7.97 -6.97 7.23
N SER A 210 8.97 -6.19 7.67
CA SER A 210 9.43 -6.09 9.06
C SER A 210 8.37 -5.48 9.97
N ASN A 211 7.69 -4.40 9.54
CA ASN A 211 6.58 -3.84 10.28
C ASN A 211 5.41 -4.82 10.40
N ALA A 212 5.10 -5.56 9.33
CA ALA A 212 4.06 -6.59 9.36
C ALA A 212 4.41 -7.71 10.36
N LEU A 213 5.65 -8.20 10.34
CA LEU A 213 6.13 -9.19 11.31
C LEU A 213 5.99 -8.69 12.75
N ALA A 214 6.42 -7.46 13.05
CA ALA A 214 6.31 -6.88 14.39
C ALA A 214 4.85 -6.78 14.88
N LEU A 215 3.93 -6.37 14.00
CA LEU A 215 2.50 -6.31 14.32
C LEU A 215 1.90 -7.70 14.54
N LEU A 216 2.35 -8.71 13.81
CA LEU A 216 1.94 -10.11 14.02
C LEU A 216 2.47 -10.66 15.36
N SER A 217 3.71 -10.35 15.72
CA SER A 217 4.29 -10.72 17.02
C SER A 217 3.53 -10.10 18.19
N ALA A 218 3.15 -8.84 18.06
CA ALA A 218 2.36 -8.14 19.07
C ALA A 218 0.95 -8.75 19.32
N LEU A 219 0.45 -9.63 18.44
CA LEU A 219 -0.80 -10.37 18.68
C LEU A 219 -0.66 -11.52 19.67
N VAL A 220 0.58 -11.97 19.93
CA VAL A 220 0.90 -13.12 20.79
C VAL A 220 1.48 -12.66 22.13
N ASP A 221 2.17 -11.51 22.13
CA ASP A 221 2.87 -10.97 23.30
C ASP A 221 1.98 -10.10 24.21
N GLY A 222 0.72 -9.85 23.85
CA GLY A 222 -0.23 -8.99 24.58
C GLY A 222 -1.57 -9.67 24.85
#